data_AF-A0A382KM03-F1
#
_entry.id   AF-A0A382KM03-F1
#
_cell.length_a   1.000
_cell.length_b   1.000
_cell.length_c   1.000
_cell.angle_alpha   90.00
_cell.angle_beta   90.00
_cell.angle_gamma   90.00
#
_symmetry.space_group_name_H-M   'P 1'
#
loop_
_entity.id
_entity.type
_entity.pdbx_description
1 polymer ?
#
loop_
_entity_poly.entity_id
_entity_poly.type
_entity_poly.pdbx_seq_one_letter_code
_entity_poly.pdbx_strand_id
1 'polypeptide(L)'
;DFADLVEGKATCNNDACLNDGTLGQQNDVDDDCYCTLNTNCYDHCEICKFEDSTTTLGTIDSTVCTAGTYPHPESCLDRIILAVVGSTIVYDTLAMMDCIGTCSNFQMDDIDYPYGAMMIDRWIDTDGDGLGGAALDAEKACSIDSGYSDNDNDINDNIYCKENILDCADTCMGSAYEDCGGVCDADSTNDDTFRLFYFDDDGDGLGGSNSIFACSADESVNIDDDTVLLNELFESNTDVSDDIYCTSNEIDECGFCDGYDLIDDQGNCVFIVFPGDVDNDGSVKLTDIDYIINYWGQDIKARKTTKDISGQKIKSTYTFSPAQYHLLSDINGKDRCLLRADTNGDGKISMQDINAVLLNLNSSHPYPDEVGFCSESSISRESNYSLYLEIYNSLPPGELKNSIAREYGFDIIPYEF
;
A
#
# COMPACT_ATOMS: atom_id res chain seq x y z
N ASP A 1 -41.07 -82.03 -31.07
CA ASP A 1 -41.51 -81.84 -29.67
C ASP A 1 -40.60 -80.87 -28.98
N PHE A 2 -41.16 -79.70 -28.74
CA PHE A 2 -40.64 -78.68 -27.84
C PHE A 2 -40.81 -79.14 -26.39
N ALA A 3 -39.77 -78.98 -25.59
CA ALA A 3 -39.86 -78.96 -24.13
C ALA A 3 -38.73 -78.06 -23.60
N ASP A 4 -39.11 -76.83 -23.26
CA ASP A 4 -38.78 -76.04 -22.08
C ASP A 4 -37.35 -76.05 -21.48
N LEU A 5 -36.73 -74.93 -21.08
CA LEU A 5 -36.90 -73.47 -21.22
C LEU A 5 -35.90 -72.87 -20.20
N VAL A 6 -34.97 -71.98 -20.57
CA VAL A 6 -34.34 -70.99 -19.66
C VAL A 6 -33.90 -69.79 -20.52
N GLU A 7 -34.22 -68.58 -20.06
CA GLU A 7 -33.94 -67.25 -20.64
C GLU A 7 -32.58 -67.06 -21.33
N GLY A 8 -32.57 -66.20 -22.37
CA GLY A 8 -31.40 -65.46 -22.87
C GLY A 8 -30.38 -66.21 -23.75
N LYS A 9 -30.75 -66.64 -24.98
CA LYS A 9 -29.76 -67.24 -25.92
C LYS A 9 -30.01 -66.82 -27.37
N ALA A 10 -29.02 -66.18 -28.01
CA ALA A 10 -29.04 -65.83 -29.43
C ALA A 10 -27.83 -66.39 -30.21
N THR A 11 -28.01 -66.59 -31.52
CA THR A 11 -27.01 -67.07 -32.49
C THR A 11 -26.97 -66.11 -33.68
N CYS A 12 -25.85 -66.01 -34.41
CA CYS A 12 -25.78 -65.14 -35.58
C CYS A 12 -26.99 -65.32 -36.53
N ASN A 13 -27.65 -64.20 -36.87
CA ASN A 13 -28.90 -64.11 -37.66
C ASN A 13 -30.20 -64.57 -36.95
N ASN A 14 -30.31 -64.44 -35.64
CA ASN A 14 -31.57 -64.64 -34.92
C ASN A 14 -32.01 -63.35 -34.20
N ASP A 15 -33.25 -62.92 -34.42
CA ASP A 15 -33.87 -61.63 -33.97
C ASP A 15 -33.97 -61.45 -32.43
N ALA A 16 -33.42 -62.38 -31.64
CA ALA A 16 -33.66 -62.50 -30.21
C ALA A 16 -32.83 -61.54 -29.33
N CYS A 17 -31.87 -60.79 -29.90
CA CYS A 17 -31.09 -59.76 -29.17
C CYS A 17 -31.69 -58.34 -29.30
N LEU A 18 -32.79 -58.16 -30.03
CA LEU A 18 -33.27 -56.80 -30.38
C LEU A 18 -34.36 -56.24 -29.46
N ASN A 19 -34.78 -56.93 -28.41
CA ASN A 19 -35.88 -56.47 -27.54
C ASN A 19 -35.77 -56.98 -26.09
N ASP A 20 -35.00 -56.27 -25.26
CA ASP A 20 -35.05 -56.39 -23.80
C ASP A 20 -36.24 -55.60 -23.17
N GLY A 21 -36.88 -54.73 -23.97
CA GLY A 21 -38.07 -53.97 -23.57
C GLY A 21 -37.80 -52.54 -23.12
N THR A 22 -36.57 -52.03 -23.25
CA THR A 22 -36.21 -50.66 -22.88
C THR A 22 -35.66 -49.89 -24.09
N LEU A 23 -36.35 -48.84 -24.51
CA LEU A 23 -35.92 -47.98 -25.63
C LEU A 23 -34.64 -47.23 -25.23
N GLY A 24 -33.49 -47.68 -25.74
CA GLY A 24 -32.18 -47.07 -25.53
C GLY A 24 -31.18 -47.89 -24.69
N GLN A 25 -31.53 -49.10 -24.24
CA GLN A 25 -30.62 -50.06 -23.58
C GLN A 25 -30.51 -51.36 -24.37
N GLN A 26 -30.53 -51.27 -25.70
CA GLN A 26 -30.18 -52.44 -26.49
C GLN A 26 -28.66 -52.60 -26.37
N ASN A 27 -28.24 -53.65 -25.65
CA ASN A 27 -26.86 -54.14 -25.56
C ASN A 27 -26.00 -53.37 -24.55
N ASP A 28 -26.18 -53.69 -23.26
CA ASP A 28 -25.31 -53.22 -22.18
C ASP A 28 -24.62 -54.37 -21.40
N VAL A 29 -23.91 -54.01 -20.33
CA VAL A 29 -22.94 -54.85 -19.60
C VAL A 29 -23.52 -56.13 -18.99
N ASP A 30 -24.84 -56.32 -18.98
CA ASP A 30 -25.49 -57.52 -18.44
C ASP A 30 -25.98 -58.53 -19.49
N ASP A 31 -25.76 -58.27 -20.78
CA ASP A 31 -26.09 -59.17 -21.87
C ASP A 31 -25.00 -60.26 -22.08
N ASP A 32 -24.94 -61.22 -21.15
CA ASP A 32 -24.01 -62.36 -21.19
C ASP A 32 -24.32 -63.35 -22.35
N CYS A 33 -23.80 -63.09 -23.54
CA CYS A 33 -23.86 -64.02 -24.68
C CYS A 33 -22.92 -65.23 -24.50
N TYR A 34 -23.37 -66.30 -23.85
CA TYR A 34 -22.54 -67.51 -23.64
C TYR A 34 -22.43 -68.40 -24.89
N CYS A 35 -21.19 -68.65 -25.34
CA CYS A 35 -20.88 -69.45 -26.52
C CYS A 35 -20.21 -70.79 -26.16
N THR A 36 -20.84 -71.93 -26.45
CA THR A 36 -20.33 -73.26 -26.03
C THR A 36 -19.35 -73.91 -27.02
N LEU A 37 -19.24 -73.44 -28.27
CA LEU A 37 -18.41 -74.08 -29.31
C LEU A 37 -17.58 -73.12 -30.21
N ASN A 38 -17.49 -71.82 -29.90
CA ASN A 38 -16.65 -70.85 -30.64
C ASN A 38 -16.89 -70.75 -32.16
N THR A 39 -17.99 -71.30 -32.70
CA THR A 39 -18.25 -71.35 -34.15
C THR A 39 -19.33 -70.40 -34.65
N ASN A 40 -20.03 -69.66 -33.78
CA ASN A 40 -21.06 -68.66 -34.12
C ASN A 40 -21.25 -67.68 -32.94
N CYS A 41 -20.23 -66.88 -32.63
CA CYS A 41 -20.24 -65.97 -31.47
C CYS A 41 -20.16 -64.52 -31.93
N TYR A 42 -20.72 -63.65 -31.09
CA TYR A 42 -20.59 -62.20 -31.14
C TYR A 42 -19.51 -61.77 -30.15
N ASP A 43 -18.73 -60.74 -30.48
CA ASP A 43 -17.85 -60.07 -29.49
C ASP A 43 -18.63 -59.02 -28.67
N HIS A 44 -17.96 -58.28 -27.78
CA HIS A 44 -18.60 -57.23 -26.97
C HIS A 44 -19.21 -56.08 -27.80
N CYS A 45 -18.91 -56.01 -29.10
CA CYS A 45 -19.49 -55.07 -30.03
C CYS A 45 -20.47 -55.73 -31.00
N GLU A 46 -20.91 -56.97 -30.75
CA GLU A 46 -21.85 -57.68 -31.62
C GLU A 46 -21.35 -57.95 -33.05
N ILE A 47 -20.05 -58.11 -33.24
CA ILE A 47 -19.46 -58.52 -34.53
C ILE A 47 -19.48 -60.06 -34.62
N CYS A 48 -20.21 -60.59 -35.60
CA CYS A 48 -20.38 -62.04 -35.79
C CYS A 48 -19.14 -62.72 -36.40
N LYS A 49 -18.78 -63.89 -35.88
CA LYS A 49 -17.80 -64.81 -36.49
C LYS A 49 -18.39 -65.60 -37.68
N PHE A 50 -17.79 -65.51 -38.86
CA PHE A 50 -18.04 -66.47 -39.95
C PHE A 50 -17.16 -67.74 -39.81
N GLU A 51 -17.68 -68.88 -40.30
CA GLU A 51 -17.30 -70.29 -40.04
C GLU A 51 -15.85 -70.75 -40.35
N ASP A 52 -14.85 -69.89 -40.57
CA ASP A 52 -13.47 -70.36 -40.69
C ASP A 52 -12.77 -70.45 -39.33
N SER A 53 -12.10 -71.57 -39.08
CA SER A 53 -11.42 -71.86 -37.81
C SER A 53 -10.06 -71.16 -37.68
N THR A 54 -9.74 -70.20 -38.55
CA THR A 54 -8.42 -69.57 -38.67
C THR A 54 -8.40 -68.08 -38.37
N THR A 55 -9.55 -67.42 -38.40
CA THR A 55 -9.65 -65.99 -38.11
C THR A 55 -9.77 -65.79 -36.59
N THR A 56 -8.82 -65.03 -36.01
CA THR A 56 -8.81 -64.67 -34.58
C THR A 56 -10.00 -63.77 -34.24
N LEU A 57 -10.62 -64.02 -33.08
CA LEU A 57 -11.70 -63.21 -32.50
C LEU A 57 -11.27 -61.74 -32.37
N GLY A 58 -12.25 -60.84 -32.41
CA GLY A 58 -12.09 -59.47 -31.94
C GLY A 58 -11.57 -59.43 -30.51
N THR A 59 -10.66 -58.51 -30.24
CA THR A 59 -9.89 -58.44 -28.98
C THR A 59 -10.37 -57.34 -28.06
N ILE A 60 -11.61 -56.83 -28.24
CA ILE A 60 -12.12 -55.70 -27.46
C ILE A 60 -12.29 -56.11 -25.99
N ASP A 61 -11.38 -55.61 -25.16
CA ASP A 61 -11.42 -55.77 -23.71
C ASP A 61 -12.21 -54.61 -23.11
N SER A 62 -13.50 -54.84 -22.88
CA SER A 62 -14.42 -53.84 -22.35
C SER A 62 -13.99 -53.25 -21.01
N THR A 63 -13.22 -53.99 -20.20
CA THR A 63 -12.71 -53.49 -18.92
C THR A 63 -11.62 -52.45 -19.09
N VAL A 64 -10.80 -52.57 -20.14
CA VAL A 64 -9.74 -51.61 -20.48
C VAL A 64 -10.29 -50.41 -21.24
N CYS A 65 -11.35 -50.61 -22.03
CA CYS A 65 -11.89 -49.54 -22.89
C CYS A 65 -12.81 -48.57 -22.15
N THR A 66 -13.52 -49.04 -21.13
CA THR A 66 -14.39 -48.20 -20.29
C THR A 66 -13.65 -47.54 -19.12
N ALA A 67 -12.41 -47.96 -18.83
CA ALA A 67 -11.59 -47.40 -17.75
C ALA A 67 -10.20 -46.87 -18.21
N GLY A 68 -9.95 -46.83 -19.52
CA GLY A 68 -8.62 -46.53 -20.08
C GLY A 68 -8.27 -45.04 -20.20
N THR A 69 -6.99 -44.77 -20.43
CA THR A 69 -6.42 -43.43 -20.73
C THR A 69 -6.14 -43.23 -22.22
N TYR A 70 -5.93 -41.98 -22.64
CA TYR A 70 -5.56 -41.64 -24.02
C TYR A 70 -4.05 -41.78 -24.26
N PRO A 71 -3.60 -42.29 -25.42
CA PRO A 71 -4.41 -42.83 -26.53
C PRO A 71 -5.00 -44.20 -26.20
N HIS A 72 -6.21 -44.50 -26.71
CA HIS A 72 -6.84 -45.80 -26.53
C HIS A 72 -5.91 -46.94 -26.98
N PRO A 73 -5.74 -48.00 -26.17
CA PRO A 73 -4.93 -49.15 -26.55
C PRO A 73 -5.57 -49.91 -27.73
N GLU A 74 -4.73 -50.63 -28.50
CA GLU A 74 -5.20 -51.44 -29.65
C GLU A 74 -6.24 -52.50 -29.26
N SER A 75 -6.26 -52.92 -27.99
CA SER A 75 -7.28 -53.81 -27.42
C SER A 75 -8.67 -53.18 -27.31
N CYS A 76 -8.86 -51.93 -27.72
CA CYS A 76 -10.17 -51.27 -27.82
C CYS A 76 -10.67 -51.13 -29.25
N LEU A 77 -9.93 -51.71 -30.19
CA LEU A 77 -10.22 -51.67 -31.61
C LEU A 77 -10.43 -53.09 -32.13
N ASP A 78 -11.39 -53.25 -33.03
CA ASP A 78 -11.58 -54.47 -33.82
C ASP A 78 -11.90 -54.14 -35.28
N ARG A 79 -11.74 -55.11 -36.18
CA ARG A 79 -11.92 -54.95 -37.62
C ARG A 79 -13.11 -55.75 -38.12
N ILE A 80 -14.08 -55.08 -38.73
CA ILE A 80 -15.25 -55.71 -39.31
C ILE A 80 -14.91 -56.31 -40.68
N ILE A 81 -15.28 -57.57 -40.90
CA ILE A 81 -15.16 -58.24 -42.21
C ILE A 81 -16.36 -57.82 -43.07
N LEU A 82 -16.08 -57.13 -44.20
CA LEU A 82 -17.09 -56.70 -45.16
C LEU A 82 -17.60 -57.84 -46.03
N ALA A 83 -16.66 -58.63 -46.55
CA ALA A 83 -16.93 -59.66 -47.54
C ALA A 83 -15.77 -60.66 -47.63
N VAL A 84 -16.12 -61.91 -47.94
CA VAL A 84 -15.15 -62.93 -48.34
C VAL A 84 -15.39 -63.24 -49.82
N VAL A 85 -14.45 -62.84 -50.68
CA VAL A 85 -14.53 -63.08 -52.13
C VAL A 85 -13.49 -64.13 -52.50
N GLY A 86 -13.92 -65.39 -52.62
CA GLY A 86 -13.01 -66.52 -52.82
C GLY A 86 -12.23 -66.83 -51.54
N SER A 87 -10.89 -66.78 -51.59
CA SER A 87 -10.00 -66.96 -50.42
C SER A 87 -9.50 -65.63 -49.83
N THR A 88 -10.05 -64.49 -50.25
CA THR A 88 -9.60 -63.16 -49.82
C THR A 88 -10.65 -62.52 -48.92
N ILE A 89 -10.22 -62.10 -47.72
CA ILE A 89 -11.03 -61.37 -46.75
C ILE A 89 -10.88 -59.86 -47.01
N VAL A 90 -11.99 -59.14 -47.17
CA VAL A 90 -12.04 -57.68 -47.28
C VAL A 90 -12.59 -57.12 -45.98
N TYR A 91 -11.85 -56.21 -45.34
CA TYR A 91 -12.26 -55.51 -44.12
C TYR A 91 -12.84 -54.14 -44.47
N ASP A 92 -13.97 -53.74 -43.87
CA ASP A 92 -14.63 -52.45 -44.19
C ASP A 92 -14.20 -51.33 -43.24
N THR A 93 -14.37 -51.55 -41.93
CA THR A 93 -14.39 -50.48 -40.93
C THR A 93 -13.81 -50.96 -39.59
N LEU A 94 -13.27 -50.01 -38.83
CA LEU A 94 -12.77 -50.20 -37.48
C LEU A 94 -13.95 -50.06 -36.51
N ALA A 95 -14.27 -51.12 -35.77
CA ALA A 95 -15.13 -51.02 -34.61
C ALA A 95 -14.27 -50.59 -33.41
N MET A 96 -14.74 -49.58 -32.68
CA MET A 96 -14.11 -49.14 -31.44
C MET A 96 -15.17 -49.02 -30.36
N MET A 97 -14.84 -49.44 -29.14
CA MET A 97 -15.67 -49.24 -27.96
C MET A 97 -15.33 -47.90 -27.31
N ASP A 98 -16.35 -47.10 -26.99
CA ASP A 98 -16.22 -45.84 -26.28
C ASP A 98 -16.17 -46.01 -24.75
N CYS A 99 -16.06 -44.89 -24.03
CA CYS A 99 -15.92 -44.88 -22.57
C CYS A 99 -17.14 -45.38 -21.79
N ILE A 100 -18.33 -45.46 -22.39
CA ILE A 100 -19.54 -46.01 -21.74
C ILE A 100 -19.85 -47.43 -22.25
N GLY A 101 -18.94 -48.03 -23.01
CA GLY A 101 -19.08 -49.39 -23.52
C GLY A 101 -19.85 -49.48 -24.83
N THR A 102 -20.11 -48.36 -25.51
CA THR A 102 -20.84 -48.33 -26.79
C THR A 102 -19.88 -48.49 -27.96
N CYS A 103 -20.21 -49.39 -28.89
CA CYS A 103 -19.36 -49.65 -30.06
C CYS A 103 -19.75 -48.84 -31.31
N SER A 104 -18.74 -48.42 -32.07
CA SER A 104 -18.88 -47.55 -33.25
C SER A 104 -19.47 -48.22 -34.50
N ASN A 105 -19.83 -49.50 -34.43
CA ASN A 105 -20.28 -50.30 -35.56
C ASN A 105 -21.75 -50.06 -35.96
N PHE A 106 -22.48 -49.21 -35.23
CA PHE A 106 -23.76 -48.64 -35.65
C PHE A 106 -23.56 -47.32 -36.41
N GLN A 107 -23.08 -47.41 -37.65
CA GLN A 107 -23.00 -46.26 -38.55
C GLN A 107 -24.40 -45.83 -38.99
N MET A 108 -24.91 -44.74 -38.41
CA MET A 108 -25.80 -43.82 -39.12
C MET A 108 -24.92 -42.79 -39.83
N ASP A 109 -25.20 -42.49 -41.11
CA ASP A 109 -24.41 -41.67 -42.04
C ASP A 109 -24.09 -40.21 -41.60
N ASP A 110 -24.44 -39.81 -40.38
CA ASP A 110 -24.58 -38.40 -39.97
C ASP A 110 -23.77 -37.98 -38.72
N ILE A 111 -22.73 -38.71 -38.33
CA ILE A 111 -22.08 -38.42 -37.05
C ILE A 111 -20.56 -38.29 -37.20
N ASP A 112 -20.11 -37.14 -36.71
CA ASP A 112 -18.74 -36.68 -36.67
C ASP A 112 -17.98 -37.44 -35.57
N TYR A 113 -16.76 -37.86 -35.89
CA TYR A 113 -15.89 -38.65 -35.03
C TYR A 113 -15.46 -37.87 -33.77
N PRO A 114 -15.37 -38.48 -32.56
CA PRO A 114 -15.73 -39.85 -32.15
C PRO A 114 -16.98 -39.92 -31.25
N TYR A 115 -17.63 -41.08 -31.17
CA TYR A 115 -19.01 -41.25 -30.66
C TYR A 115 -19.18 -41.66 -29.19
N GLY A 116 -20.33 -41.21 -28.65
CA GLY A 116 -21.13 -41.77 -27.54
C GLY A 116 -20.87 -41.17 -26.16
N ALA A 117 -19.71 -41.46 -25.57
CA ALA A 117 -19.18 -40.76 -24.41
C ALA A 117 -17.80 -40.17 -24.70
N MET A 118 -17.64 -38.89 -24.39
CA MET A 118 -16.40 -38.17 -24.63
C MET A 118 -15.37 -38.55 -23.57
N MET A 119 -14.11 -38.75 -23.98
CA MET A 119 -12.97 -38.70 -23.07
C MET A 119 -13.02 -37.37 -22.33
N ILE A 120 -13.03 -37.44 -21.02
CA ILE A 120 -13.11 -36.28 -20.14
C ILE A 120 -11.72 -35.99 -19.59
N ASP A 121 -11.44 -34.70 -19.43
CA ASP A 121 -10.20 -34.26 -18.82
C ASP A 121 -10.25 -34.58 -17.32
N ARG A 122 -9.12 -35.03 -16.80
CA ARG A 122 -8.90 -35.49 -15.43
C ARG A 122 -7.65 -34.85 -14.89
N TRP A 123 -7.74 -34.30 -13.69
CA TRP A 123 -6.61 -33.66 -13.03
C TRP A 123 -6.12 -34.56 -11.92
N ILE A 124 -4.81 -34.69 -11.78
CA ILE A 124 -4.20 -35.46 -10.69
C ILE A 124 -4.66 -34.83 -9.37
N ASP A 125 -5.09 -35.67 -8.44
CA ASP A 125 -5.48 -35.32 -7.06
C ASP A 125 -4.42 -35.95 -6.15
N THR A 126 -3.32 -35.21 -5.93
CA THR A 126 -2.11 -35.77 -5.30
C THR A 126 -2.30 -35.97 -3.79
N ASP A 127 -3.10 -35.13 -3.14
CA ASP A 127 -3.33 -35.20 -1.69
C ASP A 127 -4.61 -35.95 -1.29
N GLY A 128 -5.51 -36.24 -2.25
CA GLY A 128 -6.70 -37.06 -2.08
C GLY A 128 -7.89 -36.32 -1.49
N ASP A 129 -7.95 -35.00 -1.60
CA ASP A 129 -9.06 -34.20 -1.09
C ASP A 129 -10.27 -34.13 -2.05
N GLY A 130 -10.09 -34.57 -3.30
CA GLY A 130 -11.12 -34.58 -4.35
C GLY A 130 -11.10 -33.34 -5.25
N LEU A 131 -10.13 -32.45 -5.10
CA LEU A 131 -9.81 -31.38 -6.04
C LEU A 131 -8.59 -31.81 -6.85
N GLY A 132 -8.50 -31.32 -8.08
CA GLY A 132 -7.36 -31.66 -8.94
C GLY A 132 -6.47 -30.45 -9.15
N GLY A 133 -5.18 -30.71 -9.30
CA GLY A 133 -4.15 -29.70 -9.53
C GLY A 133 -4.27 -28.95 -10.86
N ALA A 134 -3.23 -28.16 -11.18
CA ALA A 134 -3.25 -27.22 -12.30
C ALA A 134 -3.54 -27.84 -13.67
N ALA A 135 -4.19 -27.07 -14.55
CA ALA A 135 -4.68 -27.51 -15.86
C ALA A 135 -3.65 -28.11 -16.84
N LEU A 136 -2.35 -27.94 -16.60
CA LEU A 136 -1.29 -28.53 -17.42
C LEU A 136 -1.10 -30.03 -17.20
N ASP A 137 -1.68 -30.58 -16.13
CA ASP A 137 -1.58 -32.00 -15.76
C ASP A 137 -2.87 -32.78 -16.10
N ALA A 138 -3.71 -32.23 -16.99
CA ALA A 138 -4.93 -32.88 -17.42
C ALA A 138 -4.62 -34.13 -18.28
N GLU A 139 -5.04 -35.30 -17.82
CA GLU A 139 -5.05 -36.54 -18.61
C GLU A 139 -6.45 -36.83 -19.14
N LYS A 140 -6.55 -37.37 -20.36
CA LYS A 140 -7.82 -37.82 -20.92
C LYS A 140 -8.08 -39.27 -20.50
N ALA A 141 -9.21 -39.53 -19.84
CA ALA A 141 -9.61 -40.88 -19.42
C ALA A 141 -11.13 -41.14 -19.51
N CYS A 142 -11.51 -42.42 -19.49
CA CYS A 142 -12.90 -42.86 -19.54
C CYS A 142 -13.60 -42.97 -18.19
N SER A 143 -12.86 -43.27 -17.12
CA SER A 143 -13.40 -43.44 -15.77
C SER A 143 -12.47 -42.84 -14.73
N ILE A 144 -13.00 -42.64 -13.52
CA ILE A 144 -12.29 -42.05 -12.38
C ILE A 144 -11.52 -43.17 -11.68
N ASP A 145 -10.19 -43.13 -11.77
CA ASP A 145 -9.34 -43.80 -10.79
C ASP A 145 -9.25 -42.92 -9.52
N SER A 146 -9.00 -43.50 -8.36
CA SER A 146 -9.02 -42.77 -7.07
C SER A 146 -7.92 -41.72 -6.90
N GLY A 147 -7.05 -41.52 -7.89
CA GLY A 147 -5.97 -40.52 -7.88
C GLY A 147 -6.21 -39.33 -8.81
N TYR A 148 -7.44 -39.16 -9.34
CA TYR A 148 -7.80 -38.05 -10.21
C TYR A 148 -9.13 -37.40 -9.79
N SER A 149 -9.22 -36.09 -10.01
CA SER A 149 -10.44 -35.29 -9.86
C SER A 149 -11.02 -34.87 -11.22
N ASP A 150 -12.31 -34.51 -11.19
CA ASP A 150 -13.09 -34.00 -12.33
C ASP A 150 -12.96 -32.47 -12.49
N ASN A 151 -12.08 -31.81 -11.72
CA ASN A 151 -11.87 -30.37 -11.77
C ASN A 151 -10.41 -29.98 -11.48
N ASP A 152 -10.02 -28.78 -11.90
CA ASP A 152 -8.69 -28.17 -11.74
C ASP A 152 -8.67 -27.08 -10.66
N ASN A 153 -9.52 -27.20 -9.64
CA ASN A 153 -9.71 -26.13 -8.67
C ASN A 153 -8.72 -26.16 -7.51
N ASP A 154 -7.81 -27.11 -7.42
CA ASP A 154 -6.93 -27.17 -6.25
C ASP A 154 -5.92 -26.01 -6.24
N ILE A 155 -6.01 -25.16 -5.22
CA ILE A 155 -5.09 -24.04 -5.00
C ILE A 155 -3.66 -24.53 -4.70
N ASN A 156 -3.51 -25.71 -4.09
CA ASN A 156 -2.23 -26.38 -3.84
C ASN A 156 -2.44 -27.89 -3.64
N ASP A 157 -2.33 -28.65 -4.74
CA ASP A 157 -2.49 -30.11 -4.84
C ASP A 157 -1.54 -30.94 -3.95
N ASN A 158 -0.64 -30.31 -3.19
CA ASN A 158 0.20 -30.99 -2.21
C ASN A 158 -0.40 -30.97 -0.79
N ILE A 159 -1.54 -30.32 -0.57
CA ILE A 159 -2.09 -30.00 0.76
C ILE A 159 -3.59 -30.29 0.82
N TYR A 160 -3.92 -31.43 1.43
CA TYR A 160 -5.30 -31.87 1.60
C TYR A 160 -6.20 -30.76 2.20
N CYS A 161 -7.06 -30.17 1.37
CA CYS A 161 -7.94 -29.06 1.75
C CYS A 161 -9.23 -28.97 0.90
N LYS A 162 -10.23 -29.76 1.28
CA LYS A 162 -11.54 -29.82 0.59
C LYS A 162 -12.24 -28.49 0.42
N GLU A 163 -12.04 -27.56 1.36
CA GLU A 163 -12.63 -26.24 1.34
C GLU A 163 -11.95 -25.30 0.33
N ASN A 164 -10.77 -25.68 -0.17
CA ASN A 164 -9.95 -24.95 -1.14
C ASN A 164 -9.60 -23.52 -0.68
N ILE A 165 -9.37 -23.37 0.62
CA ILE A 165 -9.02 -22.11 1.27
C ILE A 165 -7.83 -22.39 2.17
N LEU A 166 -6.65 -21.93 1.73
CA LEU A 166 -5.43 -21.95 2.51
C LEU A 166 -5.20 -20.57 3.14
N ASP A 167 -4.67 -20.57 4.35
CA ASP A 167 -4.10 -19.37 4.94
C ASP A 167 -2.70 -19.09 4.36
N CYS A 168 -2.05 -17.98 4.73
CA CYS A 168 -0.75 -17.64 4.17
C CYS A 168 0.37 -18.64 4.56
N ALA A 169 0.12 -19.52 5.55
CA ALA A 169 1.05 -20.53 6.04
C ALA A 169 0.74 -21.91 5.44
N ASP A 170 0.01 -21.93 4.32
CA ASP A 170 -0.36 -23.16 3.61
C ASP A 170 -1.20 -24.12 4.49
N THR A 171 -1.94 -23.60 5.46
CA THR A 171 -2.81 -24.40 6.35
C THR A 171 -4.26 -24.31 5.90
N CYS A 172 -4.89 -25.46 5.65
CA CYS A 172 -6.30 -25.53 5.28
C CYS A 172 -7.22 -24.93 6.35
N MET A 173 -8.03 -23.94 5.94
CA MET A 173 -8.86 -23.12 6.82
C MET A 173 -8.10 -22.57 8.04
N GLY A 174 -6.80 -22.32 7.88
CA GLY A 174 -5.99 -21.74 8.93
C GLY A 174 -6.36 -20.28 9.20
N SER A 175 -5.78 -19.73 10.26
CA SER A 175 -6.06 -18.37 10.72
C SER A 175 -4.92 -17.40 10.45
N ALA A 176 -3.84 -17.83 9.78
CA ALA A 176 -2.72 -16.95 9.50
C ALA A 176 -3.06 -15.95 8.38
N TYR A 177 -2.58 -14.72 8.53
CA TYR A 177 -2.72 -13.69 7.52
C TYR A 177 -1.36 -13.03 7.27
N GLU A 178 -1.09 -12.65 6.01
CA GLU A 178 0.13 -11.94 5.66
C GLU A 178 -0.07 -10.44 5.91
N ASP A 179 0.64 -9.88 6.88
CA ASP A 179 0.62 -8.45 7.17
C ASP A 179 1.31 -7.62 6.08
N CYS A 180 1.27 -6.29 6.18
CA CYS A 180 1.89 -5.46 5.14
C CYS A 180 3.43 -5.55 5.11
N GLY A 181 4.05 -6.06 6.18
CA GLY A 181 5.49 -6.35 6.26
C GLY A 181 5.86 -7.71 5.65
N GLY A 182 4.89 -8.50 5.20
CA GLY A 182 5.09 -9.83 4.63
C GLY A 182 5.27 -10.94 5.69
N VAL A 183 4.92 -10.67 6.95
CA VAL A 183 4.92 -11.69 8.00
C VAL A 183 3.60 -12.44 7.93
N CYS A 184 3.69 -13.76 7.78
CA CYS A 184 2.55 -14.65 7.80
C CYS A 184 2.46 -15.37 9.15
N ASP A 185 1.53 -14.96 10.00
CA ASP A 185 1.17 -15.70 11.21
C ASP A 185 -0.27 -15.39 11.66
N ALA A 186 -0.68 -16.01 12.77
CA ALA A 186 -2.03 -15.86 13.34
C ALA A 186 -2.06 -14.92 14.57
N ASP A 187 -0.93 -14.33 14.95
CA ASP A 187 -0.78 -13.47 16.12
C ASP A 187 -0.96 -12.00 15.73
N SER A 188 -2.23 -11.55 15.70
CA SER A 188 -2.55 -10.18 15.31
C SER A 188 -1.97 -9.05 16.20
N THR A 189 -1.16 -9.37 17.21
CA THR A 189 -0.50 -8.39 18.08
C THR A 189 0.84 -7.90 17.54
N ASN A 190 1.41 -8.58 16.54
CA ASN A 190 2.63 -8.17 15.86
C ASN A 190 2.38 -7.65 14.44
N ASP A 191 1.15 -7.72 13.93
CA ASP A 191 0.79 -7.31 12.58
C ASP A 191 1.22 -5.87 12.26
N ASP A 192 1.99 -5.73 11.19
CA ASP A 192 2.22 -4.45 10.56
C ASP A 192 0.96 -3.98 9.79
N THR A 193 0.65 -2.68 9.91
CA THR A 193 -0.56 -2.09 9.34
C THR A 193 -0.27 -0.90 8.46
N PHE A 194 -1.05 -0.75 7.39
CA PHE A 194 -1.05 0.47 6.60
C PHE A 194 -1.73 1.60 7.37
N ARG A 195 -1.03 2.72 7.52
CA ARG A 195 -1.50 3.90 8.24
C ARG A 195 -0.98 5.19 7.61
N LEU A 196 -1.56 6.31 8.02
CA LEU A 196 -1.16 7.63 7.59
C LEU A 196 0.01 8.12 8.45
N PHE A 197 1.02 8.69 7.80
CA PHE A 197 2.12 9.40 8.41
C PHE A 197 2.12 10.84 7.90
N TYR A 198 2.28 11.80 8.80
CA TYR A 198 2.13 13.22 8.54
C TYR A 198 3.48 13.93 8.56
N PHE A 199 3.66 14.90 7.66
CA PHE A 199 4.83 15.78 7.63
C PHE A 199 4.74 16.84 8.73
N ASP A 200 5.90 17.35 9.13
CA ASP A 200 6.09 18.48 10.05
C ASP A 200 6.88 19.54 9.28
N ASP A 201 6.14 20.41 8.59
CA ASP A 201 6.72 21.33 7.61
C ASP A 201 7.40 22.55 8.29
N ASP A 202 7.00 22.89 9.51
CA ASP A 202 7.61 23.98 10.30
C ASP A 202 8.67 23.52 11.31
N GLY A 203 8.72 22.23 11.64
CA GLY A 203 9.75 21.57 12.44
C GLY A 203 9.48 21.58 13.95
N ASP A 204 8.26 21.88 14.40
CA ASP A 204 7.91 21.97 15.82
C ASP A 204 7.66 20.62 16.52
N GLY A 205 7.72 19.53 15.76
CA GLY A 205 7.53 18.17 16.25
C GLY A 205 6.07 17.72 16.27
N LEU A 206 5.18 18.40 15.55
CA LEU A 206 3.78 18.03 15.37
C LEU A 206 3.49 17.78 13.89
N GLY A 207 2.78 16.69 13.59
CA GLY A 207 2.37 16.41 12.23
C GLY A 207 1.24 17.33 11.78
N GLY A 208 1.38 17.92 10.60
CA GLY A 208 0.39 18.77 9.96
C GLY A 208 -0.53 18.03 9.00
N SER A 209 -0.91 18.71 7.91
CA SER A 209 -2.01 18.25 7.03
C SER A 209 -1.54 17.37 5.87
N ASN A 210 -0.29 17.52 5.46
CA ASN A 210 0.33 16.72 4.42
C ASN A 210 0.63 15.31 4.95
N SER A 211 0.34 14.27 4.18
CA SER A 211 0.52 12.88 4.65
C SER A 211 0.82 11.89 3.54
N ILE A 212 1.33 10.73 3.96
CA ILE A 212 1.59 9.56 3.13
C ILE A 212 0.90 8.34 3.73
N PHE A 213 0.51 7.39 2.88
CA PHE A 213 -0.07 6.11 3.31
C PHE A 213 0.96 5.01 3.06
N ALA A 214 1.46 4.38 4.12
CA ALA A 214 2.58 3.45 4.07
C ALA A 214 2.40 2.32 5.09
N CYS A 215 3.12 1.21 4.89
CA CYS A 215 3.15 0.12 5.85
C CYS A 215 3.99 0.52 7.07
N SER A 216 3.60 0.13 8.29
CA SER A 216 4.41 0.37 9.49
C SER A 216 5.77 -0.33 9.47
N ALA A 217 5.93 -1.37 8.66
CA ALA A 217 7.19 -2.07 8.42
C ALA A 217 8.15 -1.30 7.50
N ASP A 218 7.65 -0.35 6.70
CA ASP A 218 8.47 0.38 5.75
C ASP A 218 9.46 1.30 6.48
N GLU A 219 10.73 1.29 6.07
CA GLU A 219 11.72 2.26 6.56
C GLU A 219 11.63 3.59 5.81
N SER A 220 11.25 3.55 4.53
CA SER A 220 11.16 4.72 3.66
C SER A 220 10.17 4.52 2.52
N VAL A 221 9.57 5.61 2.03
CA VAL A 221 8.75 5.63 0.82
C VAL A 221 9.37 6.55 -0.22
N ASN A 222 9.32 6.16 -1.49
CA ASN A 222 9.69 7.05 -2.59
C ASN A 222 8.46 7.81 -3.07
N ILE A 223 8.53 9.13 -3.02
CA ILE A 223 7.49 10.05 -3.48
C ILE A 223 8.12 10.88 -4.59
N ASP A 224 7.62 10.71 -5.81
CA ASP A 224 8.23 11.27 -7.02
C ASP A 224 9.72 10.90 -7.14
N ASP A 225 10.62 11.88 -7.08
CA ASP A 225 12.08 11.71 -7.18
C ASP A 225 12.78 11.73 -5.80
N ASP A 226 12.03 11.85 -4.70
CA ASP A 226 12.55 11.96 -3.34
C ASP A 226 12.25 10.71 -2.49
N THR A 227 13.17 10.38 -1.58
CA THR A 227 13.00 9.31 -0.58
C THR A 227 12.71 9.94 0.76
N VAL A 228 11.54 9.63 1.34
CA VAL A 228 11.12 10.10 2.66
C VAL A 228 11.29 8.96 3.67
N LEU A 229 11.95 9.23 4.79
CA LEU A 229 12.11 8.26 5.87
C LEU A 229 10.88 8.30 6.78
N LEU A 230 10.25 7.14 7.05
CA LEU A 230 9.03 7.13 7.88
C LEU A 230 9.28 7.57 9.33
N ASN A 231 10.51 7.41 9.82
CA ASN A 231 10.89 7.80 11.19
C ASN A 231 11.04 9.32 11.39
N GLU A 232 10.98 10.11 10.30
CA GLU A 232 10.95 11.57 10.33
C GLU A 232 9.52 12.11 10.27
N LEU A 233 8.51 11.23 10.17
CA LEU A 233 7.10 11.58 10.09
C LEU A 233 6.35 11.26 11.39
N PHE A 234 5.15 11.82 11.51
CA PHE A 234 4.32 11.73 12.70
C PHE A 234 3.08 10.88 12.48
N GLU A 235 2.60 10.19 13.50
CA GLU A 235 1.40 9.33 13.40
C GLU A 235 0.07 10.10 13.58
N SER A 236 0.13 11.41 13.81
CA SER A 236 -1.05 12.25 14.03
C SER A 236 -0.92 13.61 13.37
N ASN A 237 -2.05 14.13 12.86
CA ASN A 237 -2.19 15.46 12.29
C ASN A 237 -2.71 16.48 13.32
N THR A 238 -2.04 16.54 14.46
CA THR A 238 -2.53 17.36 15.59
C THR A 238 -2.14 18.81 15.49
N ASP A 239 -1.20 19.16 14.60
CA ASP A 239 -0.74 20.53 14.45
C ASP A 239 -1.87 21.46 13.96
N VAL A 240 -2.02 22.58 14.67
CA VAL A 240 -2.96 23.64 14.38
C VAL A 240 -2.53 24.44 13.14
N SER A 241 -1.22 24.56 12.86
CA SER A 241 -0.70 25.33 11.74
C SER A 241 0.74 24.94 11.34
N ASP A 242 0.84 24.13 10.29
CA ASP A 242 2.09 23.63 9.64
C ASP A 242 2.96 24.73 8.98
N ASP A 243 2.58 25.99 9.15
CA ASP A 243 3.28 27.19 8.68
C ASP A 243 3.95 27.95 9.85
N ILE A 244 3.68 27.60 11.12
CA ILE A 244 4.06 28.38 12.31
C ILE A 244 4.60 27.45 13.40
N TYR A 245 5.93 27.41 13.51
CA TYR A 245 6.62 26.67 14.56
C TYR A 245 6.02 26.95 15.95
N CYS A 246 5.33 25.95 16.52
CA CYS A 246 4.65 26.10 17.81
C CYS A 246 4.50 24.78 18.59
N THR A 247 5.56 24.39 19.30
CA THR A 247 5.58 23.14 20.10
C THR A 247 4.45 22.98 21.13
N SER A 248 3.84 24.08 21.60
CA SER A 248 2.69 24.04 22.53
C SER A 248 1.37 23.74 21.83
N ASN A 249 1.32 23.94 20.51
CA ASN A 249 0.15 23.87 19.66
C ASN A 249 -0.97 24.86 20.03
N GLU A 250 -0.62 25.93 20.76
CA GLU A 250 -1.53 27.00 21.15
C GLU A 250 -1.18 28.28 20.38
N ILE A 251 -1.90 28.53 19.28
CA ILE A 251 -1.73 29.74 18.46
C ILE A 251 -2.86 30.71 18.74
N ASP A 252 -2.50 31.94 19.09
CA ASP A 252 -3.44 33.02 19.38
C ASP A 252 -4.12 33.56 18.09
N GLU A 253 -5.17 34.38 18.23
CA GLU A 253 -5.92 34.94 17.08
C GLU A 253 -5.03 35.79 16.14
N CYS A 254 -3.87 36.22 16.63
CA CYS A 254 -2.91 37.03 15.92
C CYS A 254 -1.77 36.24 15.28
N GLY A 255 -1.81 34.90 15.35
CA GLY A 255 -0.79 34.03 14.75
C GLY A 255 0.52 34.01 15.54
N PHE A 256 0.43 34.07 16.87
CA PHE A 256 1.57 33.84 17.76
C PHE A 256 1.40 32.53 18.52
N CYS A 257 2.46 31.72 18.50
CA CYS A 257 2.59 30.61 19.42
C CYS A 257 2.64 31.14 20.86
N ASP A 258 1.82 30.55 21.73
CA ASP A 258 1.63 30.97 23.13
C ASP A 258 1.35 32.48 23.26
N GLY A 259 0.61 33.04 22.30
CA GLY A 259 0.32 34.46 22.24
C GLY A 259 -0.71 34.95 23.27
N TYR A 260 -0.90 36.27 23.30
CA TYR A 260 -1.76 36.96 24.27
C TYR A 260 -3.02 37.59 23.68
N ASP A 261 -3.35 37.29 22.42
CA ASP A 261 -4.51 37.86 21.71
C ASP A 261 -4.53 39.40 21.75
N LEU A 262 -3.36 40.02 21.56
CA LEU A 262 -3.23 41.46 21.72
C LEU A 262 -3.83 42.19 20.54
N ILE A 263 -4.99 42.80 20.76
CA ILE A 263 -5.72 43.60 19.78
C ILE A 263 -5.91 45.05 20.26
N ASP A 264 -5.85 45.99 19.32
CA ASP A 264 -6.18 47.40 19.59
C ASP A 264 -7.71 47.62 19.73
N ASP A 265 -8.12 48.86 20.02
CA ASP A 265 -9.53 49.23 20.16
C ASP A 265 -10.32 49.22 18.83
N GLN A 266 -9.65 48.94 17.70
CA GLN A 266 -10.25 48.69 16.40
C GLN A 266 -10.26 47.19 16.02
N GLY A 267 -9.71 46.30 16.86
CA GLY A 267 -9.64 44.86 16.60
C GLY A 267 -8.46 44.44 15.72
N ASN A 268 -7.42 45.28 15.58
CA ASN A 268 -6.21 44.91 14.84
C ASN A 268 -5.17 44.29 15.79
N CYS A 269 -4.54 43.20 15.37
CA CYS A 269 -3.44 42.59 16.09
C CYS A 269 -2.26 43.55 16.27
N VAL A 270 -1.75 43.60 17.50
CA VAL A 270 -0.65 44.47 17.90
C VAL A 270 0.55 43.68 18.37
N PHE A 271 1.73 44.26 18.18
CA PHE A 271 2.99 43.71 18.63
C PHE A 271 3.62 44.65 19.64
N ILE A 272 3.77 44.19 20.89
CA ILE A 272 4.30 44.99 22.00
C ILE A 272 5.80 45.20 21.82
N VAL A 273 6.24 46.43 22.08
CA VAL A 273 7.64 46.83 22.07
C VAL A 273 7.93 47.60 23.35
N PHE A 274 8.97 47.16 24.05
CA PHE A 274 9.59 47.88 25.14
C PHE A 274 10.87 48.53 24.61
N PRO A 275 10.92 49.86 24.44
CA PRO A 275 12.10 50.52 23.89
C PRO A 275 13.39 50.16 24.65
N GLY A 276 14.32 49.50 23.97
CA GLY A 276 15.58 48.99 24.48
C GLY A 276 15.65 47.48 24.67
N ASP A 277 14.53 46.79 24.87
CA ASP A 277 14.46 45.34 25.09
C ASP A 277 14.05 44.66 23.79
N VAL A 278 15.04 44.25 23.00
CA VAL A 278 14.87 43.87 21.59
C VAL A 278 14.65 42.37 21.45
N ASP A 279 15.31 41.55 22.27
CA ASP A 279 14.97 40.13 22.36
C ASP A 279 13.74 39.86 23.24
N ASN A 280 13.30 40.86 24.01
CA ASN A 280 12.14 40.78 24.92
C ASN A 280 12.35 39.70 25.99
N ASP A 281 13.57 39.65 26.54
CA ASP A 281 13.94 38.81 27.69
C ASP A 281 13.59 39.44 29.05
N GLY A 282 12.75 40.46 29.02
CA GLY A 282 12.23 41.15 30.20
C GLY A 282 13.18 42.20 30.77
N SER A 283 14.36 42.39 30.18
CA SER A 283 15.35 43.33 30.67
C SER A 283 16.23 43.95 29.58
N VAL A 284 16.41 45.26 29.66
CA VAL A 284 17.28 46.00 28.73
C VAL A 284 18.75 45.84 29.12
N LYS A 285 19.53 45.19 28.25
CA LYS A 285 20.96 44.92 28.37
C LYS A 285 21.74 45.50 27.17
N LEU A 286 23.07 45.43 27.22
CA LEU A 286 23.90 45.84 26.08
C LEU A 286 23.84 44.85 24.91
N THR A 287 23.53 43.59 25.20
CA THR A 287 23.36 42.51 24.21
C THR A 287 22.15 42.75 23.30
N ASP A 288 21.18 43.57 23.71
CA ASP A 288 20.05 43.97 22.85
C ASP A 288 20.48 44.67 21.56
N ILE A 289 21.66 45.32 21.58
CA ILE A 289 22.23 45.98 20.40
C ILE A 289 22.53 44.95 19.30
N ASP A 290 22.86 43.71 19.65
CA ASP A 290 23.18 42.65 18.69
C ASP A 290 21.99 42.47 17.72
N TYR A 291 20.78 42.40 18.26
CA TYR A 291 19.55 42.24 17.47
C TYR A 291 19.19 43.47 16.61
N ILE A 292 19.54 44.67 17.04
CA ILE A 292 19.38 45.88 16.21
C ILE A 292 20.29 45.79 14.98
N ILE A 293 21.53 45.32 15.16
CA ILE A 293 22.53 45.26 14.09
C ILE A 293 22.15 44.27 12.99
N ASN A 294 21.44 43.18 13.32
CA ASN A 294 20.90 42.25 12.33
C ASN A 294 20.06 42.92 11.25
N TYR A 295 19.37 43.99 11.62
CA TYR A 295 18.46 44.70 10.73
C TYR A 295 18.95 46.11 10.40
N TRP A 296 20.24 46.39 10.62
CA TRP A 296 20.81 47.73 10.48
C TRP A 296 20.51 48.36 9.12
N GLY A 297 20.02 49.60 9.14
CA GLY A 297 19.72 50.38 7.94
C GLY A 297 18.44 49.97 7.20
N GLN A 298 17.68 48.98 7.69
CA GLN A 298 16.38 48.66 7.13
C GLN A 298 15.33 49.70 7.56
N ASP A 299 14.34 49.90 6.69
CA ASP A 299 13.20 50.78 6.93
C ASP A 299 11.91 49.97 7.14
N ILE A 300 11.10 50.41 8.10
CA ILE A 300 9.75 49.91 8.36
C ILE A 300 8.76 51.07 8.54
N LYS A 301 7.48 50.75 8.69
CA LYS A 301 6.47 51.77 8.96
C LYS A 301 6.62 52.26 10.40
N ALA A 302 6.97 53.54 10.54
CA ALA A 302 7.14 54.21 11.82
C ALA A 302 5.91 54.06 12.73
N ARG A 303 6.19 53.86 14.02
CA ARG A 303 5.20 53.80 15.09
C ARG A 303 4.55 55.17 15.29
N LYS A 304 3.22 55.22 15.25
CA LYS A 304 2.44 56.47 15.42
C LYS A 304 1.62 56.50 16.70
N THR A 305 1.81 55.51 17.58
CA THR A 305 1.05 55.38 18.81
C THR A 305 1.44 56.46 19.81
N THR A 306 0.45 57.13 20.38
CA THR A 306 0.64 58.15 21.45
C THR A 306 0.09 57.68 22.80
N LYS A 307 -0.48 56.47 22.80
CA LYS A 307 -0.99 55.75 23.95
C LYS A 307 -0.61 54.27 23.79
N ASP A 308 -0.46 53.58 24.91
CA ASP A 308 -0.33 52.12 24.92
C ASP A 308 -1.69 51.45 24.64
N ILE A 309 -1.68 50.11 24.64
CA ILE A 309 -2.89 49.29 24.43
C ILE A 309 -3.96 49.50 25.52
N SER A 310 -3.56 49.95 26.72
CA SER A 310 -4.46 50.28 27.84
C SER A 310 -4.94 51.74 27.82
N GLY A 311 -4.55 52.53 26.82
CA GLY A 311 -4.90 53.95 26.69
C GLY A 311 -4.06 54.92 27.54
N GLN A 312 -3.02 54.45 28.24
CA GLN A 312 -2.06 55.26 28.98
C GLN A 312 -1.18 56.05 28.01
N LYS A 313 -1.01 57.34 28.27
CA LYS A 313 -0.24 58.24 27.41
C LYS A 313 1.25 57.88 27.36
N ILE A 314 1.79 57.72 26.15
CA ILE A 314 3.22 57.58 25.86
C ILE A 314 3.82 59.00 25.76
N LYS A 315 4.95 59.25 26.45
CA LYS A 315 5.57 60.59 26.52
C LYS A 315 6.52 60.87 25.36
N SER A 316 7.19 59.83 24.87
CA SER A 316 8.15 59.87 23.77
C SER A 316 8.28 58.48 23.16
N THR A 317 8.84 58.42 21.95
CA THR A 317 9.27 57.19 21.28
C THR A 317 10.19 56.30 22.12
N TYR A 318 10.96 56.90 23.04
CA TYR A 318 11.88 56.23 23.96
C TYR A 318 11.24 55.77 25.28
N THR A 319 9.94 55.99 25.50
CA THR A 319 9.28 55.64 26.76
C THR A 319 9.25 54.13 26.94
N PHE A 320 10.01 53.61 27.92
CA PHE A 320 10.03 52.18 28.27
C PHE A 320 8.68 51.71 28.86
N SER A 321 8.11 52.48 29.79
CA SER A 321 6.82 52.17 30.43
C SER A 321 5.91 53.41 30.46
N PRO A 322 4.64 53.31 29.98
CA PRO A 322 3.97 52.11 29.49
C PRO A 322 4.58 51.56 28.19
N ALA A 323 4.39 50.26 27.94
CA ALA A 323 4.86 49.60 26.73
C ALA A 323 4.24 50.23 25.49
N GLN A 324 4.96 50.21 24.37
CA GLN A 324 4.46 50.71 23.09
C GLN A 324 4.06 49.53 22.20
N TYR A 325 3.46 49.79 21.04
CA TYR A 325 3.12 48.74 20.10
C TYR A 325 3.16 49.19 18.64
N HIS A 326 3.42 48.24 17.75
CA HIS A 326 3.18 48.32 16.31
C HIS A 326 1.90 47.57 15.95
N LEU A 327 1.28 47.92 14.83
CA LEU A 327 0.27 47.05 14.24
C LEU A 327 0.99 45.93 13.50
N LEU A 328 0.54 44.68 13.64
CA LEU A 328 1.16 43.58 12.89
C LEU A 328 1.04 43.76 11.38
N SER A 329 -0.02 44.42 10.91
CA SER A 329 -0.15 44.82 9.49
C SER A 329 0.95 45.77 8.98
N ASP A 330 1.81 46.30 9.87
CA ASP A 330 2.96 47.12 9.48
C ASP A 330 4.13 46.28 8.94
N ILE A 331 4.10 44.95 9.12
CA ILE A 331 5.06 44.01 8.52
C ILE A 331 4.43 43.21 7.38
N ASN A 332 4.84 43.48 6.14
CA ASN A 332 4.36 42.74 4.95
C ASN A 332 5.04 41.36 4.84
N GLY A 333 4.80 40.46 5.79
CA GLY A 333 5.47 39.14 5.82
C GLY A 333 6.99 39.24 6.02
N LYS A 334 7.47 40.35 6.59
CA LYS A 334 8.85 40.49 7.02
C LYS A 334 9.01 39.95 8.43
N ASP A 335 10.24 39.65 8.81
CA ASP A 335 10.59 39.28 10.17
C ASP A 335 10.05 40.30 11.20
N ARG A 336 9.28 39.81 12.18
CA ARG A 336 8.67 40.61 13.24
C ARG A 336 9.73 41.31 14.11
N CYS A 337 10.94 40.78 14.18
CA CYS A 337 12.03 41.38 14.94
C CYS A 337 12.51 42.70 14.39
N LEU A 338 12.19 43.01 13.14
CA LEU A 338 12.31 44.37 12.61
C LEU A 338 11.54 45.39 13.45
N LEU A 339 10.36 45.03 13.97
CA LEU A 339 9.53 45.93 14.79
C LEU A 339 10.16 46.22 16.15
N ARG A 340 10.86 45.24 16.75
CA ARG A 340 11.61 45.43 17.99
C ARG A 340 12.95 46.13 17.76
N ALA A 341 13.60 45.86 16.63
CA ALA A 341 14.87 46.51 16.25
C ALA A 341 14.70 48.01 15.94
N ASP A 342 13.56 48.43 15.37
CA ASP A 342 13.11 49.84 15.35
C ASP A 342 12.55 50.21 16.73
N THR A 343 13.40 50.10 17.75
CA THR A 343 13.00 50.15 19.14
C THR A 343 12.52 51.55 19.54
N ASN A 344 13.03 52.60 18.88
CA ASN A 344 12.49 53.94 19.03
C ASN A 344 11.22 54.16 18.17
N GLY A 345 10.92 53.31 17.20
CA GLY A 345 9.72 53.36 16.37
C GLY A 345 9.69 54.50 15.36
N ASP A 346 10.84 55.06 14.99
CA ASP A 346 10.93 56.15 14.00
C ASP A 346 10.84 55.67 12.55
N GLY A 347 10.84 54.34 12.35
CA GLY A 347 10.71 53.67 11.07
C GLY A 347 12.06 53.36 10.41
N LYS A 348 13.19 53.66 11.06
CA LYS A 348 14.52 53.42 10.51
C LYS A 348 15.50 52.89 11.54
N ILE A 349 15.94 51.66 11.30
CA ILE A 349 16.88 50.96 12.18
C ILE A 349 18.27 51.60 12.06
N SER A 350 18.67 52.31 13.11
CA SER A 350 19.82 53.20 13.08
C SER A 350 20.40 53.46 14.48
N MET A 351 21.31 54.42 14.57
CA MET A 351 21.92 54.82 15.84
C MET A 351 20.90 55.31 16.88
N GLN A 352 19.73 55.77 16.43
CA GLN A 352 18.68 56.22 17.35
C GLN A 352 18.04 55.04 18.11
N ASP A 353 18.07 53.84 17.55
CA ASP A 353 17.59 52.61 18.21
C ASP A 353 18.57 52.14 19.27
N ILE A 354 19.87 52.22 18.97
CA ILE A 354 20.92 51.99 19.98
C ILE A 354 20.75 52.99 21.13
N ASN A 355 20.41 54.26 20.85
CA ASN A 355 20.13 55.22 21.91
C ASN A 355 18.96 54.79 22.80
N ALA A 356 17.95 54.11 22.28
CA ALA A 356 16.83 53.63 23.10
C ALA A 356 17.27 52.54 24.07
N VAL A 357 18.10 51.58 23.64
CA VAL A 357 18.74 50.59 24.53
C VAL A 357 19.49 51.32 25.65
N LEU A 358 20.34 52.26 25.28
CA LEU A 358 21.20 52.97 26.23
C LEU A 358 20.43 53.84 27.23
N LEU A 359 19.36 54.49 26.78
CA LEU A 359 18.50 55.31 27.64
C LEU A 359 17.72 54.45 28.64
N ASN A 360 17.38 53.22 28.26
CA ASN A 360 16.57 52.32 29.06
C ASN A 360 17.37 51.18 29.71
N LEU A 361 18.71 51.21 29.65
CA LEU A 361 19.60 50.22 30.28
C LEU A 361 19.18 49.89 31.72
N ASN A 362 19.11 48.60 32.04
CA ASN A 362 18.67 48.04 33.32
C ASN A 362 17.19 48.29 33.67
N SER A 363 16.39 48.78 32.73
CA SER A 363 14.93 48.72 32.85
C SER A 363 14.47 47.28 32.66
N SER A 364 13.38 46.92 33.32
CA SER A 364 12.81 45.57 33.24
C SER A 364 11.30 45.62 33.30
N HIS A 365 10.65 44.61 32.73
CA HIS A 365 9.20 44.47 32.78
C HIS A 365 8.79 43.04 33.15
N PRO A 366 7.58 42.87 33.72
CA PRO A 366 7.03 41.55 34.03
C PRO A 366 6.29 40.93 32.83
N TYR A 367 6.27 41.60 31.67
CA TYR A 367 5.70 41.01 30.46
C TYR A 367 6.49 39.72 30.17
N PRO A 368 5.82 38.56 30.06
CA PRO A 368 6.51 37.28 30.19
C PRO A 368 7.59 37.08 29.12
N ASP A 369 8.65 36.33 29.50
CA ASP A 369 9.78 35.89 28.66
C ASP A 369 9.35 34.87 27.60
N GLU A 370 8.16 35.04 27.04
CA GLU A 370 7.56 34.06 26.17
C GLU A 370 8.13 34.24 24.79
N VAL A 371 9.17 33.42 24.61
CA VAL A 371 9.94 33.18 23.41
C VAL A 371 10.74 34.42 23.00
N GLY A 372 12.07 34.31 23.06
CA GLY A 372 12.97 35.23 22.37
C GLY A 372 12.71 35.12 20.88
N PHE A 373 11.63 35.75 20.39
CA PHE A 373 11.19 35.72 18.99
C PHE A 373 12.27 36.23 18.04
N CYS A 374 13.28 36.92 18.59
CA CYS A 374 14.38 37.50 17.87
C CYS A 374 15.69 36.73 18.00
N SER A 375 15.66 35.40 18.06
CA SER A 375 16.88 34.63 17.90
C SER A 375 16.66 33.16 17.56
N GLU A 376 16.98 32.76 16.33
CA GLU A 376 17.52 31.41 16.08
C GLU A 376 18.90 31.46 15.45
N SER A 377 19.18 32.43 14.58
CA SER A 377 20.54 32.67 14.11
C SER A 377 21.29 33.51 15.13
N SER A 378 22.04 32.84 16.02
CA SER A 378 23.08 33.50 16.82
C SER A 378 23.93 34.39 15.91
N ILE A 379 23.96 35.68 16.23
CA ILE A 379 24.72 36.64 15.45
C ILE A 379 26.17 36.39 15.78
N SER A 380 26.90 35.78 14.86
CA SER A 380 28.34 35.68 15.02
C SER A 380 28.90 37.10 15.08
N ARG A 381 29.39 37.50 16.25
CA ARG A 381 30.11 38.77 16.43
C ARG A 381 31.24 38.92 15.40
N GLU A 382 31.81 37.80 14.96
CA GLU A 382 32.85 37.77 13.94
C GLU A 382 32.34 38.16 12.55
N SER A 383 31.12 37.77 12.17
CA SER A 383 30.57 38.10 10.84
C SER A 383 30.15 39.57 10.73
N ASN A 384 29.79 40.21 11.84
CA ASN A 384 29.29 41.59 11.87
C ASN A 384 30.27 42.61 12.48
N TYR A 385 31.52 42.23 12.76
CA TYR A 385 32.54 43.07 13.40
C TYR A 385 32.65 44.49 12.79
N SER A 386 32.58 44.60 11.45
CA SER A 386 32.67 45.88 10.74
C SER A 386 31.54 46.86 11.10
N LEU A 387 30.31 46.36 11.31
CA LEU A 387 29.16 47.17 11.72
C LEU A 387 29.29 47.64 13.18
N TYR A 388 29.66 46.74 14.08
CA TYR A 388 29.95 47.10 15.48
C TYR A 388 31.07 48.16 15.55
N LEU A 389 32.11 48.04 14.71
CA LEU A 389 33.20 49.00 14.64
C LEU A 389 32.74 50.36 14.05
N GLU A 390 31.84 50.36 13.07
CA GLU A 390 31.24 51.59 12.53
C GLU A 390 30.45 52.34 13.61
N ILE A 391 29.59 51.61 14.33
CA ILE A 391 28.82 52.13 15.46
C ILE A 391 29.78 52.69 16.53
N TYR A 392 30.79 51.91 16.93
CA TYR A 392 31.80 52.34 17.89
C TYR A 392 32.51 53.62 17.46
N ASN A 393 32.90 53.72 16.18
CA ASN A 393 33.57 54.90 15.64
C ASN A 393 32.65 56.12 15.55
N SER A 394 31.34 55.92 15.34
CA SER A 394 30.34 56.99 15.30
C SER A 394 30.09 57.64 16.66
N LEU A 395 30.40 56.95 17.76
CA LEU A 395 30.21 57.44 19.11
C LEU A 395 31.27 58.47 19.53
N PRO A 396 30.87 59.55 20.23
CA PRO A 396 31.83 60.46 20.85
C PRO A 396 32.58 59.77 22.01
N PRO A 397 33.81 60.22 22.35
CA PRO A 397 34.51 59.74 23.55
C PRO A 397 33.63 59.86 24.80
N GLY A 398 33.55 58.79 25.58
CA GLY A 398 32.50 58.69 26.59
C GLY A 398 32.46 57.36 27.34
N GLU A 399 31.74 57.33 28.46
CA GLU A 399 31.41 56.13 29.24
C GLU A 399 30.64 55.16 28.36
N LEU A 400 29.76 55.69 27.52
CA LEU A 400 29.04 54.93 26.52
C LEU A 400 29.99 54.22 25.53
N LYS A 401 30.91 54.98 24.91
CA LYS A 401 31.90 54.43 23.99
C LYS A 401 32.78 53.39 24.69
N ASN A 402 33.14 53.63 25.95
CA ASN A 402 33.92 52.70 26.76
C ASN A 402 33.15 51.43 27.15
N SER A 403 31.84 51.52 27.41
CA SER A 403 31.00 50.35 27.69
C SER A 403 30.87 49.47 26.45
N ILE A 404 30.65 50.06 25.28
CA ILE A 404 30.65 49.34 23.99
C ILE A 404 32.04 48.75 23.70
N ALA A 405 33.13 49.50 23.97
CA ALA A 405 34.48 48.96 23.83
C ALA A 405 34.74 47.72 24.71
N ARG A 406 34.26 47.72 25.96
CA ARG A 406 34.40 46.56 26.86
C ARG A 406 33.56 45.37 26.42
N GLU A 407 32.31 45.61 26.02
CA GLU A 407 31.38 44.55 25.62
C GLU A 407 31.86 43.84 24.33
N TYR A 408 32.33 44.63 23.36
CA TYR A 408 32.69 44.13 22.03
C TYR A 408 34.22 44.00 21.81
N GLY A 409 35.03 44.25 22.84
CA GLY A 409 36.49 44.07 22.79
C GLY A 409 37.24 45.09 21.92
N PHE A 410 36.74 46.32 21.80
CA PHE A 410 37.45 47.41 21.12
C PHE A 410 38.43 48.14 22.04
N ASP A 411 39.39 48.85 21.44
CA ASP A 411 40.34 49.68 22.20
C ASP A 411 39.62 50.83 22.91
N ILE A 412 39.78 50.93 24.24
CA ILE A 412 39.23 52.00 25.06
C ILE A 412 40.03 53.29 24.81
N ILE A 413 39.37 54.33 24.32
CA ILE A 413 39.99 55.66 24.17
C ILE A 413 39.87 56.40 25.51
N PRO A 414 40.98 56.84 26.13
CA PRO A 414 40.94 57.60 27.37
C PRO A 414 40.12 58.89 27.21
N TYR A 415 39.43 59.28 28.27
CA TYR A 415 38.76 60.58 28.40
C TYR A 415 39.80 61.71 28.43
N GLU A 416 40.28 62.09 27.24
CA GLU A 416 41.19 63.20 26.93
C GLU A 416 42.62 63.18 27.53
N PHE A 417 43.52 63.85 26.81
CA PHE A 417 44.79 64.40 27.29
C PHE A 417 44.65 65.91 27.49
#